data_AF-A0A9E3S829-F1
#
_entry.id   AF-A0A9E3S829-F1
#
_cell.length_a   1.000
_cell.length_b   1.000
_cell.length_c   1.000
_cell.angle_alpha   90.00
_cell.angle_beta   90.00
_cell.angle_gamma   90.00
#
_symmetry.space_group_name_H-M   'P 1'
#
loop_
_entity.id
_entity.type
_entity.pdbx_description
1 polymer ?
#
loop_
_entity_poly.entity_id
_entity_poly.type
_entity_poly.pdbx_seq_one_letter_code
_entity_poly.pdbx_strand_id
1 'polypeptide(L)'
;MPKLSLTIPLLLIALLAYTAPQAVAQDAPKLRGISACNAALDLLEDGKPGEALKVMQDAKGTMDAEDEWLWWGNTGHCHRDLRQDAEALEHYGQALKLKPDCWFRIYYCRLLHEAGRWGEALEELNQKIDFDYQERADRLKSVINGPFKQRWPLTWGKLETTSKKGNYQIVSDVGVSVEEMDKLEQEAGKLDLESKSDQKKLEKLLKPNDDLISLANLAELARDEYMRFTGLKEKDMPEGKVFKVFFFMNEDDFHQYALECGGDGDTENTLGFYEPNMKYLQLYSQPGAKSKVCGLALETVDTFFHEGWHQFFDMLTEQTPIWVDEGLAEFLGHAEVKSKGAKIELGLLIRVRGDTYTRYERIRETIAQVEYVPFNKFFRFTSSDWNDGDVNIHYAQAWSIAYFALKGKDDNFRKDYSKMFWELMKGRHVDEVVDEIFTDEKLDQYQAAWLKYWKTT
;
A
#
# COMPACT_ATOMS: atom_id res chain seq x y z
N MET A 1 67.86 -58.05 -11.66
CA MET A 1 67.86 -57.11 -12.79
C MET A 1 67.12 -57.76 -13.95
N PRO A 2 66.29 -57.07 -14.75
CA PRO A 2 65.64 -55.76 -14.61
C PRO A 2 64.08 -55.91 -14.44
N LYS A 3 63.39 -55.16 -13.56
CA LYS A 3 62.79 -53.82 -13.72
C LYS A 3 62.04 -53.59 -15.05
N LEU A 4 60.71 -53.44 -14.99
CA LEU A 4 60.01 -52.25 -15.49
C LEU A 4 58.54 -52.21 -15.03
N SER A 5 58.27 -51.24 -14.15
CA SER A 5 56.97 -50.65 -13.88
C SER A 5 56.55 -49.78 -15.07
N LEU A 6 55.27 -49.80 -15.46
CA LEU A 6 54.68 -48.68 -16.20
C LEU A 6 53.32 -48.32 -15.60
N THR A 7 53.40 -47.39 -14.67
CA THR A 7 52.41 -46.38 -14.33
C THR A 7 51.93 -45.66 -15.59
N ILE A 8 50.61 -45.52 -15.72
CA ILE A 8 49.94 -44.64 -16.67
C ILE A 8 50.38 -43.19 -16.38
N PRO A 9 50.89 -42.44 -17.37
CA PRO A 9 51.30 -41.06 -17.15
C PRO A 9 50.06 -40.16 -17.02
N LEU A 10 49.97 -39.43 -15.91
CA LEU A 10 49.20 -38.21 -15.82
C LEU A 10 49.65 -37.29 -16.97
N LEU A 11 48.75 -37.01 -17.90
CA LEU A 11 48.91 -35.92 -18.83
C LEU A 11 48.75 -34.61 -18.04
N LEU A 12 49.88 -34.03 -17.65
CA LEU A 12 49.98 -32.65 -17.18
C LEU A 12 49.61 -31.74 -18.36
N ILE A 13 48.34 -31.36 -18.45
CA ILE A 13 47.98 -30.13 -19.15
C ILE A 13 48.46 -29.00 -18.24
N ALA A 14 49.58 -28.39 -18.62
CA ALA A 14 50.01 -27.11 -18.10
C ALA A 14 48.95 -26.07 -18.52
N LEU A 15 47.94 -25.86 -17.67
CA LEU A 15 47.16 -24.65 -17.66
C LEU A 15 48.13 -23.52 -17.30
N LEU A 16 48.61 -22.81 -18.31
CA LEU A 16 48.99 -21.42 -18.15
C LEU A 16 47.75 -20.70 -17.62
N ALA A 17 47.67 -20.58 -16.30
CA ALA A 17 46.77 -19.64 -15.66
C ALA A 17 47.21 -18.26 -16.17
N TYR A 18 46.52 -17.77 -17.20
CA TYR A 18 46.47 -16.34 -17.44
C TYR A 18 45.73 -15.76 -16.24
N THR A 19 46.47 -15.45 -15.18
CA THR A 19 45.97 -14.60 -14.11
C THR A 19 45.75 -13.24 -14.77
N ALA A 20 44.51 -13.00 -15.23
CA ALA A 20 44.06 -11.64 -15.40
C ALA A 20 44.46 -10.90 -14.12
N PRO A 21 45.08 -9.71 -14.20
CA PRO A 21 45.35 -8.94 -13.00
C PRO A 21 44.02 -8.86 -12.24
N GLN A 22 44.00 -9.38 -11.01
CA GLN A 22 42.98 -8.99 -10.06
C GLN A 22 43.08 -7.48 -10.01
N ALA A 23 42.17 -6.80 -10.71
CA ALA A 23 41.94 -5.40 -10.44
C ALA A 23 41.65 -5.37 -8.95
N VAL A 24 42.60 -4.84 -8.18
CA VAL A 24 42.30 -4.36 -6.84
C VAL A 24 41.12 -3.43 -7.08
N ALA A 25 39.92 -3.85 -6.67
CA ALA A 25 38.77 -2.99 -6.71
C ALA A 25 39.20 -1.76 -5.92
N GLN A 26 39.50 -0.65 -6.63
CA GLN A 26 39.64 0.62 -5.96
C GLN A 26 38.26 0.84 -5.37
N ASP A 27 38.16 0.89 -4.05
CA ASP A 27 36.93 1.31 -3.38
C ASP A 27 36.47 2.57 -4.11
N ALA A 28 35.28 2.50 -4.69
CA ALA A 28 34.69 3.66 -5.36
C ALA A 28 34.78 4.85 -4.39
N PRO A 29 35.13 6.05 -4.86
CA PRO A 29 35.31 7.20 -3.98
C PRO A 29 34.05 7.37 -3.14
N LYS A 30 34.19 7.32 -1.80
CA LYS A 30 33.06 7.50 -0.88
C LYS A 30 32.44 8.88 -1.16
N LEU A 31 31.18 8.88 -1.54
CA LEU A 31 30.40 10.10 -1.74
C LEU A 31 30.31 10.90 -0.44
N ARG A 32 30.24 12.22 -0.55
CA ARG A 32 30.25 13.14 0.60
C ARG A 32 29.26 14.28 0.41
N GLY A 33 28.84 14.89 1.51
CA GLY A 33 28.01 16.09 1.49
C GLY A 33 26.73 15.89 0.68
N ILE A 34 26.37 16.91 -0.10
CA ILE A 34 25.20 16.93 -0.99
C ILE A 34 25.26 15.82 -2.05
N SER A 35 26.45 15.46 -2.55
CA SER A 35 26.57 14.39 -3.58
C SER A 35 26.10 13.03 -3.08
N ALA A 36 26.31 12.74 -1.79
CA ALA A 36 25.79 11.53 -1.16
C ALA A 36 24.26 11.57 -0.98
N CYS A 37 23.71 12.74 -0.65
CA CYS A 37 22.26 12.93 -0.53
C CYS A 37 21.56 12.69 -1.88
N ASN A 38 22.09 13.26 -2.96
CA ASN A 38 21.52 13.06 -4.30
C ASN A 38 21.58 11.59 -4.73
N ALA A 39 22.74 10.93 -4.55
CA ALA A 39 22.87 9.52 -4.88
C ALA A 39 21.96 8.62 -4.02
N ALA A 40 21.73 8.98 -2.76
CA ALA A 40 20.77 8.26 -1.92
C ALA A 40 19.34 8.45 -2.42
N LEU A 41 18.95 9.66 -2.85
CA LEU A 41 17.63 9.91 -3.45
C LEU A 41 17.45 9.12 -4.75
N ASP A 42 18.44 9.10 -5.64
CA ASP A 42 18.40 8.30 -6.87
C ASP A 42 18.19 6.80 -6.54
N LEU A 43 18.89 6.29 -5.52
CA LEU A 43 18.73 4.91 -5.06
C LEU A 43 17.35 4.64 -4.44
N LEU A 44 16.74 5.63 -3.78
CA LEU A 44 15.38 5.50 -3.25
C LEU A 44 14.33 5.50 -4.37
N GLU A 45 14.51 6.34 -5.39
CA GLU A 45 13.68 6.33 -6.60
C GLU A 45 13.79 4.98 -7.33
N ASP A 46 14.98 4.38 -7.35
CA ASP A 46 15.24 3.02 -7.83
C ASP A 46 14.77 1.92 -6.85
N GLY A 47 14.06 2.24 -5.76
CA GLY A 47 13.54 1.26 -4.80
C GLY A 47 14.60 0.52 -3.99
N LYS A 48 15.82 1.06 -3.86
CA LYS A 48 16.97 0.44 -3.17
C LYS A 48 17.33 1.15 -1.85
N PRO A 49 16.42 1.19 -0.86
CA PRO A 49 16.60 1.99 0.35
C PRO A 49 17.73 1.46 1.26
N GLY A 50 18.06 0.18 1.17
CA GLY A 50 19.21 -0.40 1.89
C GLY A 50 20.56 0.10 1.36
N GLU A 51 20.69 0.25 0.04
CA GLU A 51 21.89 0.84 -0.58
C GLU A 51 21.96 2.34 -0.29
N ALA A 52 20.83 3.04 -0.39
CA ALA A 52 20.73 4.46 -0.04
C ALA A 52 21.16 4.71 1.41
N LEU A 53 20.69 3.89 2.36
CA LEU A 53 21.07 4.00 3.77
C LEU A 53 22.58 3.83 3.97
N LYS A 54 23.20 2.88 3.24
CA LYS A 54 24.65 2.67 3.31
C LYS A 54 25.43 3.89 2.80
N VAL A 55 25.00 4.49 1.69
CA VAL A 55 25.58 5.74 1.17
C VAL A 55 25.48 6.86 2.20
N MET A 56 24.31 7.03 2.82
CA MET A 56 24.10 8.03 3.86
C MET A 56 24.97 7.78 5.10
N GLN A 57 25.10 6.53 5.55
CA GLN A 57 25.97 6.17 6.67
C GLN A 57 27.45 6.47 6.39
N ASP A 58 27.93 6.16 5.19
CA ASP A 58 29.31 6.44 4.77
C ASP A 58 29.61 7.95 4.68
N ALA A 59 28.60 8.76 4.37
CA ALA A 59 28.72 10.22 4.26
C ALA A 59 28.46 10.99 5.58
N LYS A 60 28.22 10.29 6.69
CA LYS A 60 27.93 10.92 7.98
C LYS A 60 29.06 11.86 8.42
N GLY A 61 28.69 13.09 8.83
CA GLY A 61 29.64 14.11 9.28
C GLY A 61 30.47 14.74 8.16
N THR A 62 30.08 14.54 6.90
CA THR A 62 30.73 15.17 5.74
C THR A 62 29.94 16.35 5.16
N MET A 63 28.77 16.67 5.73
CA MET A 63 28.00 17.87 5.41
C MET A 63 28.66 19.11 6.03
N ASP A 64 28.52 20.24 5.35
CA ASP A 64 28.71 21.53 5.98
C ASP A 64 27.65 21.75 7.07
N ALA A 65 28.00 22.49 8.12
CA ALA A 65 27.14 22.64 9.30
C ALA A 65 25.77 23.26 8.98
N GLU A 66 25.70 24.12 7.96
CA GLU A 66 24.45 24.73 7.51
C GLU A 66 23.52 23.78 6.76
N ASP A 67 24.05 22.67 6.24
CA ASP A 67 23.34 21.68 5.44
C ASP A 67 23.17 20.33 6.17
N GLU A 68 23.64 20.20 7.40
CA GLU A 68 23.60 18.93 8.16
C GLU A 68 22.18 18.36 8.28
N TRP A 69 21.16 19.22 8.29
CA TRP A 69 19.74 18.84 8.29
C TRP A 69 19.34 17.99 7.07
N LEU A 70 20.00 18.16 5.92
CA LEU A 70 19.78 17.32 4.73
C LEU A 70 20.25 15.89 4.97
N TRP A 71 21.36 15.69 5.67
CA TRP A 71 21.82 14.34 6.00
C TRP A 71 20.82 13.62 6.91
N TRP A 72 20.34 14.31 7.94
CA TRP A 72 19.32 13.78 8.84
C TRP A 72 18.04 13.42 8.08
N GLY A 73 17.48 14.33 7.29
CA GLY A 73 16.23 14.08 6.59
C GLY A 73 16.33 13.01 5.50
N ASN A 74 17.42 12.97 4.71
CA ASN A 74 17.62 11.92 3.71
C ASN A 74 17.90 10.55 4.33
N THR A 75 18.56 10.49 5.49
CA THR A 75 18.67 9.24 6.26
C THR A 75 17.28 8.81 6.78
N GLY A 76 16.45 9.77 7.18
CA GLY A 76 15.04 9.54 7.53
C GLY A 76 14.23 8.92 6.38
N HIS A 77 14.43 9.38 5.14
CA HIS A 77 13.82 8.76 3.95
C HIS A 77 14.24 7.30 3.79
N CYS A 78 15.53 7.00 3.95
CA CYS A 78 16.02 5.63 3.85
C CYS A 78 15.36 4.72 4.90
N HIS A 79 15.25 5.19 6.14
CA HIS A 79 14.58 4.45 7.21
C HIS A 79 13.08 4.26 6.95
N ARG A 80 12.39 5.30 6.44
CA ARG A 80 10.97 5.22 6.08
C ARG A 80 10.74 4.13 5.02
N ASP A 81 11.51 4.12 3.95
CA ASP A 81 11.33 3.18 2.84
C ASP A 81 11.76 1.74 3.22
N LEU A 82 12.59 1.60 4.27
CA LEU A 82 12.88 0.32 4.94
C LEU A 82 11.82 -0.08 5.99
N ARG A 83 10.76 0.71 6.16
CA ARG A 83 9.69 0.50 7.17
C ARG A 83 10.21 0.52 8.61
N GLN A 84 11.24 1.32 8.86
CA GLN A 84 11.85 1.59 10.17
C GLN A 84 11.33 2.94 10.71
N ASP A 85 10.04 2.98 11.04
CA ASP A 85 9.33 4.24 11.32
C ASP A 85 9.86 5.00 12.53
N ALA A 86 10.31 4.29 13.57
CA ALA A 86 10.86 4.90 14.78
C ALA A 86 12.16 5.66 14.48
N GLU A 87 13.06 5.03 13.73
CA GLU A 87 14.30 5.63 13.25
C GLU A 87 13.99 6.80 12.30
N ALA A 88 13.04 6.63 11.39
CA ALA A 88 12.65 7.69 10.46
C ALA A 88 12.12 8.93 11.19
N LEU A 89 11.21 8.76 12.17
CA LEU A 89 10.69 9.84 13.00
C LEU A 89 11.80 10.55 13.79
N GLU A 90 12.74 9.82 14.38
CA GLU A 90 13.88 10.42 15.07
C GLU A 90 14.73 11.26 14.11
N HIS A 91 15.08 10.72 12.95
CA HIS A 91 15.92 11.41 11.97
C HIS A 91 15.25 12.67 11.40
N TYR A 92 13.96 12.60 11.04
CA TYR A 92 13.21 13.78 10.64
C TYR A 92 13.10 14.79 11.78
N GLY A 93 12.90 14.34 13.02
CA GLY A 93 12.90 15.21 14.20
C GLY A 93 14.22 15.97 14.37
N GLN A 94 15.37 15.31 14.14
CA GLN A 94 16.68 15.99 14.14
C GLN A 94 16.82 17.00 13.00
N ALA A 95 16.34 16.67 11.79
CA ALA A 95 16.32 17.61 10.68
C ALA A 95 15.50 18.87 11.02
N LEU A 96 14.33 18.71 11.64
CA LEU A 96 13.47 19.82 12.05
C LEU A 96 14.05 20.66 13.19
N LYS A 97 14.84 20.07 14.09
CA LYS A 97 15.57 20.84 15.13
C LYS A 97 16.61 21.77 14.52
N LEU A 98 17.30 21.31 13.47
CA LEU A 98 18.33 22.09 12.77
C LEU A 98 17.71 23.11 11.82
N LYS A 99 16.67 22.71 11.08
CA LYS A 99 15.93 23.58 10.16
C LYS A 99 14.40 23.37 10.29
N PRO A 100 13.73 24.19 11.12
CA PRO A 100 12.30 24.02 11.41
C PRO A 100 11.37 24.21 10.20
N ASP A 101 11.73 25.06 9.24
CA ASP A 101 10.90 25.43 8.09
C ASP A 101 11.17 24.59 6.83
N CYS A 102 11.78 23.40 6.94
CA CYS A 102 12.07 22.54 5.80
C CYS A 102 10.95 21.54 5.44
N TRP A 103 11.04 20.96 4.25
CA TRP A 103 10.05 20.03 3.70
C TRP A 103 10.00 18.66 4.40
N PHE A 104 11.04 18.28 5.15
CA PHE A 104 11.03 17.03 5.93
C PHE A 104 9.89 17.01 6.96
N ARG A 105 9.34 18.17 7.32
CA ARG A 105 8.14 18.31 8.15
C ARG A 105 6.95 17.54 7.58
N ILE A 106 6.77 17.56 6.25
CA ILE A 106 5.67 16.83 5.61
C ILE A 106 5.82 15.33 5.82
N TYR A 107 7.02 14.79 5.64
CA TYR A 107 7.28 13.36 5.81
C TYR A 107 7.21 12.92 7.27
N TYR A 108 7.68 13.75 8.20
CA TYR A 108 7.50 13.55 9.63
C TYR A 108 6.01 13.43 9.99
N CYS A 109 5.19 14.38 9.53
CA CYS A 109 3.76 14.40 9.80
C CYS A 109 3.00 13.27 9.10
N ARG A 110 3.44 12.79 7.94
CA ARG A 110 2.88 11.59 7.28
C ARG A 110 3.11 10.34 8.13
N LEU A 111 4.30 10.15 8.67
CA LEU A 111 4.58 9.03 9.58
C LEU A 111 3.77 9.10 10.86
N LEU A 112 3.58 10.31 11.42
CA LEU A 112 2.68 10.51 12.55
C LEU A 112 1.21 10.20 12.18
N HIS A 113 0.76 10.61 10.99
CA HIS A 113 -0.58 10.31 10.48
C HIS A 113 -0.82 8.80 10.37
N GLU A 114 0.11 8.08 9.75
CA GLU A 114 0.06 6.61 9.62
C GLU A 114 0.10 5.91 10.98
N ALA A 115 0.77 6.50 11.98
CA ALA A 115 0.82 5.98 13.34
C ALA A 115 -0.42 6.34 14.19
N GLY A 116 -1.44 6.98 13.61
CA GLY A 116 -2.61 7.48 14.34
C GLY A 116 -2.33 8.65 15.29
N ARG A 117 -1.13 9.25 15.25
CA ARG A 117 -0.70 10.38 16.09
C ARG A 117 -1.12 11.72 15.47
N TRP A 118 -2.40 11.82 15.13
CA TRP A 118 -2.97 12.94 14.37
C TRP A 118 -2.89 14.29 15.07
N GLY A 119 -3.00 14.32 16.40
CA GLY A 119 -2.85 15.55 17.19
C GLY A 119 -1.44 16.14 17.03
N GLU A 120 -0.41 15.31 17.21
CA GLU A 120 0.99 15.71 17.05
C GLU A 120 1.28 16.12 15.59
N ALA A 121 0.74 15.38 14.61
CA ALA A 121 0.85 15.78 13.21
C ALA A 121 0.26 17.17 12.95
N LEU A 122 -0.93 17.48 13.47
CA LEU A 122 -1.56 18.79 13.31
C LEU A 122 -0.78 19.90 14.01
N GLU A 123 -0.25 19.65 15.21
CA GLU A 123 0.61 20.61 15.92
C GLU A 123 1.83 20.99 15.07
N GLU A 124 2.51 20.00 14.48
CA GLU A 124 3.66 20.25 13.62
C GLU A 124 3.28 20.90 12.28
N LEU A 125 2.13 20.53 11.68
CA LEU A 125 1.63 21.12 10.43
C LEU A 125 1.13 22.57 10.61
N ASN A 126 0.86 23.00 11.84
CA ASN A 126 0.49 24.38 12.17
C ASN A 126 1.71 25.28 12.41
N GLN A 127 2.92 24.71 12.50
CA GLN A 127 4.14 25.51 12.52
C GLN A 127 4.43 26.09 11.13
N LYS A 128 5.29 27.12 11.10
CA LYS A 128 5.73 27.73 9.85
C LYS A 128 6.50 26.69 9.02
N ILE A 129 6.10 26.54 7.76
CA ILE A 129 6.79 25.76 6.74
C ILE A 129 7.14 26.66 5.56
N ASP A 130 8.14 26.26 4.78
CA ASP A 130 8.42 26.87 3.48
C ASP A 130 7.14 26.92 2.60
N PHE A 131 6.94 28.05 1.94
CA PHE A 131 5.76 28.35 1.13
C PHE A 131 5.49 27.29 0.06
N ASP A 132 6.56 26.73 -0.54
CA ASP A 132 6.45 25.72 -1.59
C ASP A 132 5.84 24.40 -1.08
N TYR A 133 5.78 24.21 0.25
CA TYR A 133 5.25 23.02 0.90
C TYR A 133 3.96 23.29 1.68
N GLN A 134 3.48 24.53 1.71
CA GLN A 134 2.26 24.90 2.41
C GLN A 134 1.05 24.12 1.88
N GLU A 135 0.92 24.00 0.56
CA GLU A 135 -0.17 23.25 -0.06
C GLU A 135 -0.13 21.76 0.34
N ARG A 136 1.05 21.14 0.37
CA ARG A 136 1.20 19.75 0.81
C ARG A 136 0.84 19.58 2.29
N ALA A 137 1.18 20.56 3.12
CA ALA A 137 0.80 20.57 4.53
C ALA A 137 -0.72 20.66 4.69
N ASP A 138 -1.37 21.53 3.94
CA ASP A 138 -2.82 21.76 4.04
C ASP A 138 -3.62 20.56 3.50
N ARG A 139 -3.15 19.89 2.44
CA ARG A 139 -3.71 18.61 1.98
C ARG A 139 -3.66 17.55 3.08
N LEU A 140 -2.53 17.37 3.76
CA LEU A 140 -2.42 16.41 4.86
C LEU A 140 -3.30 16.80 6.07
N LYS A 141 -3.46 18.09 6.36
CA LYS A 141 -4.43 18.55 7.38
C LYS A 141 -5.86 18.15 7.00
N SER A 142 -6.24 18.26 5.72
CA SER A 142 -7.57 17.86 5.23
C SER A 142 -7.79 16.35 5.38
N VAL A 143 -6.77 15.53 5.05
CA VAL A 143 -6.80 14.08 5.32
C VAL A 143 -6.94 13.80 6.81
N ILE A 144 -6.17 14.46 7.67
CA ILE A 144 -6.23 14.24 9.13
C ILE A 144 -7.59 14.66 9.70
N ASN A 145 -8.09 15.84 9.35
CA ASN A 145 -9.34 16.38 9.89
C ASN A 145 -10.58 15.68 9.36
N GLY A 146 -10.51 15.07 8.18
CA GLY A 146 -11.65 14.44 7.53
C GLY A 146 -12.63 15.45 6.92
N PRO A 147 -13.60 14.97 6.14
CA PRO A 147 -14.53 15.80 5.37
C PRO A 147 -15.53 16.57 6.25
N PHE A 148 -15.82 16.06 7.44
CA PHE A 148 -16.99 16.50 8.22
C PHE A 148 -16.67 17.55 9.28
N LYS A 149 -15.41 17.66 9.70
CA LYS A 149 -15.01 18.47 10.86
C LYS A 149 -15.21 19.96 10.66
N GLN A 150 -15.06 20.47 9.44
CA GLN A 150 -15.34 21.87 9.14
C GLN A 150 -16.84 22.20 9.24
N ARG A 151 -17.70 21.28 8.82
CA ARG A 151 -19.16 21.46 8.81
C ARG A 151 -19.78 21.28 10.19
N TRP A 152 -19.32 20.30 10.96
CA TRP A 152 -19.84 19.94 12.28
C TRP A 152 -18.72 19.92 13.33
N PRO A 153 -18.11 21.06 13.67
CA PRO A 153 -16.92 21.11 14.52
C PRO A 153 -17.14 20.56 15.94
N LEU A 154 -18.36 20.61 16.48
CA LEU A 154 -18.67 20.04 17.79
C LEU A 154 -19.06 18.57 17.72
N THR A 155 -19.61 18.12 16.59
CA THR A 155 -20.27 16.80 16.50
C THR A 155 -19.70 15.82 15.49
N TRP A 156 -18.69 16.20 14.70
CA TRP A 156 -18.02 15.33 13.72
C TRP A 156 -17.52 14.00 14.31
N GLY A 157 -17.14 13.97 15.60
CA GLY A 157 -16.74 12.75 16.30
C GLY A 157 -17.83 11.65 16.34
N LYS A 158 -19.09 11.98 16.03
CA LYS A 158 -20.16 11.00 15.82
C LYS A 158 -19.99 10.18 14.53
N LEU A 159 -19.35 10.79 13.53
CA LEU A 159 -19.12 10.24 12.19
C LEU A 159 -17.77 9.55 12.09
N GLU A 160 -17.09 9.34 13.22
CA GLU A 160 -15.78 8.74 13.27
C GLU A 160 -15.74 7.63 14.34
N THR A 161 -15.06 6.53 14.04
CA THR A 161 -14.79 5.50 15.03
C THR A 161 -13.46 4.79 14.76
N THR A 162 -12.79 4.41 15.85
CA THR A 162 -11.67 3.48 15.80
C THR A 162 -12.21 2.05 15.92
N SER A 163 -11.74 1.15 15.08
CA SER A 163 -12.10 -0.26 15.14
C SER A 163 -11.69 -0.90 16.47
N LYS A 164 -12.34 -2.01 16.82
CA LYS A 164 -12.16 -2.67 18.13
C LYS A 164 -10.70 -3.09 18.40
N LYS A 165 -9.93 -3.47 17.37
CA LYS A 165 -8.52 -3.84 17.52
C LYS A 165 -7.57 -2.66 17.35
N GLY A 166 -8.07 -1.48 17.03
CA GLY A 166 -7.26 -0.27 16.83
C GLY A 166 -6.59 -0.17 15.46
N ASN A 167 -6.83 -1.11 14.54
CA ASN A 167 -6.16 -1.14 13.24
C ASN A 167 -6.72 -0.14 12.24
N TYR A 168 -7.98 0.28 12.40
CA TYR A 168 -8.67 1.16 11.45
C TYR A 168 -9.25 2.39 12.15
N GLN A 169 -9.14 3.52 11.47
CA GLN A 169 -9.97 4.70 11.67
C GLN A 169 -10.97 4.79 10.53
N ILE A 170 -12.25 4.70 10.87
CA ILE A 170 -13.34 4.81 9.90
C ILE A 170 -14.05 6.14 10.10
N VAL A 171 -14.22 6.88 9.01
CA VAL A 171 -14.99 8.13 8.97
C VAL A 171 -16.13 7.95 7.96
N SER A 172 -17.38 8.18 8.36
CA SER A 172 -18.52 7.97 7.47
C SER A 172 -19.79 8.70 7.89
N ASP A 173 -20.57 9.11 6.90
CA ASP A 173 -21.95 9.60 7.00
C ASP A 173 -23.00 8.47 6.87
N VAL A 174 -22.59 7.21 6.68
CA VAL A 174 -23.52 6.08 6.59
C VAL A 174 -24.35 5.97 7.87
N GLY A 175 -25.67 5.90 7.68
CA GLY A 175 -26.64 5.78 8.77
C GLY A 175 -26.98 7.10 9.47
N VAL A 176 -26.49 8.25 8.98
CA VAL A 176 -26.85 9.58 9.53
C VAL A 176 -27.13 10.56 8.39
N SER A 177 -28.25 11.27 8.47
CA SER A 177 -28.57 12.34 7.53
C SER A 177 -27.90 13.66 7.90
N VAL A 178 -27.75 14.53 6.90
CA VAL A 178 -27.33 15.92 7.09
C VAL A 178 -28.21 16.65 8.10
N GLU A 179 -29.53 16.50 8.02
CA GLU A 179 -30.47 17.19 8.90
C GLU A 179 -30.36 16.71 10.36
N GLU A 180 -30.00 15.44 10.57
CA GLU A 180 -29.73 14.90 11.90
C GLU A 180 -28.46 15.50 12.48
N MET A 181 -27.38 15.59 11.69
CA MET A 181 -26.12 16.21 12.12
C MET A 181 -26.28 17.72 12.37
N ASP A 182 -26.99 18.45 11.51
CA ASP A 182 -27.24 19.88 11.70
C ASP A 182 -28.02 20.15 12.99
N LYS A 183 -29.02 19.31 13.32
CA LYS A 183 -29.76 19.41 14.60
C LYS A 183 -28.86 19.08 15.78
N LEU A 184 -28.01 18.06 15.64
CA LEU A 184 -27.08 17.65 16.69
C LEU A 184 -26.07 18.76 17.00
N GLU A 185 -25.53 19.39 15.97
CA GLU A 185 -24.60 20.53 16.09
C GLU A 185 -25.27 21.72 16.78
N GLN A 186 -26.53 22.04 16.42
CA GLN A 186 -27.32 23.07 17.11
C GLN A 186 -27.60 22.74 18.58
N GLU A 187 -27.77 21.47 18.93
CA GLU A 187 -27.93 21.04 20.32
C GLU A 187 -26.61 21.15 21.08
N ALA A 188 -25.51 20.68 20.49
CA ALA A 188 -24.16 20.78 21.05
C ALA A 188 -23.74 22.24 21.28
N GLY A 189 -24.11 23.16 20.38
CA GLY A 189 -23.83 24.59 20.52
C GLY A 189 -24.51 25.28 21.70
N LYS A 190 -25.47 24.63 22.38
CA LYS A 190 -26.11 25.15 23.61
C LYS A 190 -25.39 24.72 24.89
N LEU A 191 -24.39 23.84 24.77
CA LEU A 191 -23.66 23.28 25.90
C LEU A 191 -22.54 24.22 26.36
N ASP A 192 -22.32 24.29 27.67
CA ASP A 192 -21.14 24.93 28.23
C ASP A 192 -19.97 23.93 28.24
N LEU A 193 -19.05 24.05 27.29
CA LEU A 193 -17.95 23.10 27.13
C LEU A 193 -16.91 23.15 28.26
N GLU A 194 -16.94 24.16 29.13
CA GLU A 194 -16.13 24.20 30.36
C GLU A 194 -16.78 23.39 31.50
N SER A 195 -18.09 23.11 31.40
CA SER A 195 -18.84 22.34 32.38
C SER A 195 -18.65 20.84 32.16
N LYS A 196 -18.09 20.15 33.16
CA LYS A 196 -17.97 18.68 33.19
C LYS A 196 -19.29 17.94 32.94
N SER A 197 -20.42 18.54 33.32
CA SER A 197 -21.73 17.92 33.08
C SER A 197 -22.09 17.94 31.60
N ASP A 198 -21.79 19.04 30.92
CA ASP A 198 -22.13 19.26 29.52
C ASP A 198 -21.14 18.55 28.60
N GLN A 199 -19.86 18.47 28.98
CA GLN A 199 -18.88 17.57 28.34
C GLN A 199 -19.39 16.12 28.30
N LYS A 200 -19.90 15.60 29.43
CA LYS A 200 -20.50 14.25 29.49
C LYS A 200 -21.79 14.11 28.69
N LYS A 201 -22.54 15.19 28.46
CA LYS A 201 -23.69 15.15 27.55
C LYS A 201 -23.20 15.06 26.11
N LEU A 202 -22.22 15.88 25.73
CA LEU A 202 -21.61 15.84 24.41
C LEU A 202 -21.04 14.46 24.10
N GLU A 203 -20.23 13.86 24.99
CA GLU A 203 -19.71 12.50 24.83
C GLU A 203 -20.80 11.44 24.52
N LYS A 204 -22.01 11.61 25.07
CA LYS A 204 -23.14 10.71 24.76
C LYS A 204 -23.74 10.98 23.39
N LEU A 205 -23.80 12.24 22.96
CA LEU A 205 -24.26 12.63 21.62
C LEU A 205 -23.32 12.11 20.53
N LEU A 206 -22.01 12.12 20.81
CA LEU A 206 -20.94 11.68 19.90
C LEU A 206 -20.81 10.16 19.77
N LYS A 207 -21.65 9.37 20.44
CA LYS A 207 -21.59 7.91 20.25
C LYS A 207 -21.83 7.54 18.79
N PRO A 208 -20.96 6.70 18.20
CA PRO A 208 -21.12 6.26 16.81
C PRO A 208 -22.42 5.48 16.65
N ASN A 209 -23.01 5.56 15.46
CA ASN A 209 -24.18 4.77 15.11
C ASN A 209 -23.79 3.30 14.80
N ASP A 210 -24.78 2.41 14.73
CA ASP A 210 -24.55 0.98 14.52
C ASP A 210 -23.98 0.64 13.13
N ASP A 211 -24.30 1.42 12.10
CA ASP A 211 -23.77 1.23 10.74
C ASP A 211 -22.28 1.59 10.68
N LEU A 212 -21.86 2.70 11.31
CA LEU A 212 -20.45 3.08 11.43
C LEU A 212 -19.63 2.03 12.19
N ILE A 213 -20.17 1.47 13.28
CA ILE A 213 -19.55 0.34 13.98
C ILE A 213 -19.47 -0.90 13.08
N SER A 214 -20.50 -1.15 12.25
CA SER A 214 -20.52 -2.27 11.31
C SER A 214 -19.46 -2.13 10.22
N LEU A 215 -19.19 -0.91 9.73
CA LEU A 215 -18.09 -0.63 8.79
C LEU A 215 -16.72 -0.88 9.42
N ALA A 216 -16.51 -0.45 10.66
CA ALA A 216 -15.27 -0.73 11.38
C ALA A 216 -15.04 -2.23 11.61
N ASN A 217 -16.12 -2.99 11.88
CA ASN A 217 -16.05 -4.44 11.99
C ASN A 217 -15.77 -5.11 10.63
N LEU A 218 -16.36 -4.60 9.55
CA LEU A 218 -16.12 -5.08 8.18
C LEU A 218 -14.64 -4.92 7.81
N ALA A 219 -14.04 -3.77 8.12
CA ALA A 219 -12.64 -3.49 7.83
C ALA A 219 -11.67 -4.41 8.60
N GLU A 220 -11.92 -4.63 9.89
CA GLU A 220 -11.14 -5.60 10.68
C GLU A 220 -11.27 -7.03 10.13
N LEU A 221 -12.47 -7.41 9.69
CA LEU A 221 -12.70 -8.72 9.12
C LEU A 221 -12.02 -8.87 7.75
N ALA A 222 -11.99 -7.82 6.92
CA ALA A 222 -11.24 -7.79 5.68
C ALA A 222 -9.74 -8.03 5.93
N ARG A 223 -9.15 -7.28 6.87
CA ARG A 223 -7.76 -7.45 7.31
C ARG A 223 -7.49 -8.87 7.80
N ASP A 224 -8.35 -9.41 8.66
CA ASP A 224 -8.20 -10.77 9.18
C ASP A 224 -8.19 -11.82 8.05
N GLU A 225 -9.01 -11.63 7.02
CA GLU A 225 -9.05 -12.52 5.88
C GLU A 225 -7.86 -12.34 4.94
N TYR A 226 -7.37 -11.11 4.71
CA TYR A 226 -6.11 -10.87 4.00
C TYR A 226 -4.94 -11.55 4.70
N MET A 227 -4.87 -11.44 6.03
CA MET A 227 -3.85 -12.13 6.83
C MET A 227 -4.00 -13.65 6.77
N ARG A 228 -5.22 -14.17 6.92
CA ARG A 228 -5.50 -15.61 6.82
C ARG A 228 -5.09 -16.17 5.46
N PHE A 229 -5.38 -15.41 4.41
CA PHE A 229 -5.09 -15.78 3.03
C PHE A 229 -3.59 -15.76 2.72
N THR A 230 -2.86 -14.73 3.15
CA THR A 230 -1.40 -14.61 2.97
C THR A 230 -0.60 -15.48 3.95
N GLY A 231 -1.23 -15.95 5.03
CA GLY A 231 -0.56 -16.67 6.12
C GLY A 231 0.14 -15.75 7.12
N LEU A 232 -0.09 -14.44 7.04
CA LEU A 232 0.42 -13.46 7.99
C LEU A 232 -0.15 -13.65 9.39
N LYS A 233 0.64 -13.27 10.38
CA LYS A 233 0.24 -13.20 11.78
C LYS A 233 0.36 -11.76 12.27
N GLU A 234 -0.27 -11.46 13.39
CA GLU A 234 -0.26 -10.11 13.96
C GLU A 234 1.16 -9.56 14.17
N LYS A 235 2.11 -10.42 14.57
CA LYS A 235 3.53 -10.06 14.75
C LYS A 235 4.27 -9.69 13.46
N ASP A 236 3.70 -10.02 12.29
CA ASP A 236 4.27 -9.74 10.98
C ASP A 236 3.73 -8.40 10.43
N MET A 237 2.73 -7.81 11.09
CA MET A 237 2.17 -6.51 10.74
C MET A 237 3.04 -5.38 11.32
N PRO A 238 3.18 -4.24 10.63
CA PRO A 238 3.89 -3.09 11.18
C PRO A 238 3.23 -2.59 12.46
N GLU A 239 4.05 -2.32 13.48
CA GLU A 239 3.58 -1.90 14.79
C GLU A 239 3.06 -0.46 14.75
N GLY A 240 1.93 -0.21 15.41
CA GLY A 240 1.40 1.13 15.65
C GLY A 240 0.80 1.83 14.42
N LYS A 241 0.70 1.17 13.26
CA LYS A 241 0.04 1.74 12.08
C LYS A 241 -1.48 1.63 12.17
N VAL A 242 -2.16 2.65 11.65
CA VAL A 242 -3.63 2.75 11.59
C VAL A 242 -4.05 3.03 10.16
N PHE A 243 -4.87 2.15 9.60
CA PHE A 243 -5.51 2.32 8.31
C PHE A 243 -6.61 3.38 8.38
N LYS A 244 -6.60 4.36 7.47
CA LYS A 244 -7.65 5.39 7.41
C LYS A 244 -8.58 5.14 6.23
N VAL A 245 -9.88 5.11 6.51
CA VAL A 245 -10.91 4.81 5.51
C VAL A 245 -12.09 5.78 5.64
N PHE A 246 -12.49 6.35 4.50
CA PHE A 246 -13.65 7.23 4.37
C PHE A 246 -14.74 6.53 3.56
N PHE A 247 -15.96 6.47 4.08
CA PHE A 247 -17.13 5.97 3.36
C PHE A 247 -18.17 7.09 3.25
N PHE A 248 -18.53 7.45 2.03
CA PHE A 248 -19.52 8.49 1.73
C PHE A 248 -20.84 7.89 1.24
N MET A 249 -21.96 8.44 1.68
CA MET A 249 -23.28 8.20 1.09
C MET A 249 -23.60 9.18 -0.04
N ASN A 250 -22.99 10.37 0.01
CA ASN A 250 -23.13 11.41 -1.00
C ASN A 250 -21.92 11.40 -1.95
N GLU A 251 -22.19 11.30 -3.25
CA GLU A 251 -21.17 11.31 -4.31
C GLU A 251 -20.47 12.68 -4.45
N ASP A 252 -21.20 13.78 -4.31
CA ASP A 252 -20.62 15.13 -4.33
C ASP A 252 -19.62 15.33 -3.18
N ASP A 253 -19.94 14.84 -1.97
CA ASP A 253 -19.02 14.90 -0.82
C ASP A 253 -17.75 14.07 -1.06
N PHE A 254 -17.88 12.91 -1.73
CA PHE A 254 -16.74 12.07 -2.13
C PHE A 254 -15.80 12.81 -3.11
N HIS A 255 -16.35 13.42 -4.16
CA HIS A 255 -15.56 14.17 -5.15
C HIS A 255 -14.95 15.44 -4.56
N GLN A 256 -15.74 16.19 -3.79
CA GLN A 256 -15.27 17.41 -3.14
C GLN A 256 -14.13 17.12 -2.15
N TYR A 257 -14.24 16.05 -1.37
CA TYR A 257 -13.18 15.65 -0.45
C TYR A 257 -11.91 15.18 -1.17
N ALA A 258 -12.04 14.48 -2.30
CA ALA A 258 -10.89 14.11 -3.13
C ALA A 258 -10.10 15.36 -3.59
N LEU A 259 -10.82 16.41 -4.02
CA LEU A 259 -10.22 17.68 -4.43
C LEU A 259 -9.54 18.40 -3.25
N GLU A 260 -10.14 18.41 -2.07
CA GLU A 260 -9.57 19.00 -0.85
C GLU A 260 -8.27 18.30 -0.41
N CYS A 261 -8.18 17.01 -0.66
CA CYS A 261 -6.97 16.22 -0.42
C CYS A 261 -5.92 16.37 -1.54
N GLY A 262 -6.22 17.15 -2.59
CA GLY A 262 -5.32 17.50 -3.67
C GLY A 262 -5.35 16.56 -4.87
N GLY A 263 -6.42 15.79 -5.02
CA GLY A 263 -6.75 15.09 -6.27
C GLY A 263 -7.05 16.08 -7.40
N ASP A 264 -6.92 15.63 -8.63
CA ASP A 264 -7.17 16.42 -9.85
C ASP A 264 -8.65 16.48 -10.25
N GLY A 265 -9.51 15.72 -9.55
CA GLY A 265 -10.94 15.64 -9.80
C GLY A 265 -11.33 14.52 -10.75
N ASP A 266 -10.39 13.77 -11.34
CA ASP A 266 -10.68 12.65 -12.24
C ASP A 266 -11.09 11.38 -11.47
N THR A 267 -12.21 11.50 -10.75
CA THR A 267 -12.81 10.43 -9.96
C THR A 267 -14.22 10.10 -10.43
N GLU A 268 -14.69 10.73 -11.51
CA GLU A 268 -16.08 10.68 -12.01
C GLU A 268 -16.58 9.27 -12.40
N ASN A 269 -15.67 8.28 -12.51
CA ASN A 269 -16.01 6.91 -12.89
C ASN A 269 -15.51 5.84 -11.90
N THR A 270 -15.12 6.22 -10.69
CA THR A 270 -14.71 5.24 -9.68
C THR A 270 -15.61 5.25 -8.44
N LEU A 271 -15.93 4.07 -7.91
CA LEU A 271 -16.66 3.91 -6.64
C LEU A 271 -15.77 4.13 -5.41
N GLY A 272 -14.45 4.19 -5.61
CA GLY A 272 -13.47 4.41 -4.55
C GLY A 272 -12.04 4.24 -5.04
N PHE A 273 -11.08 4.69 -4.24
CA PHE A 273 -9.66 4.53 -4.53
C PHE A 273 -8.84 4.56 -3.25
N TYR A 274 -7.71 3.85 -3.26
CA TYR A 274 -6.64 4.03 -2.31
C TYR A 274 -5.64 5.10 -2.78
N GLU A 275 -5.31 6.08 -1.92
CA GLU A 275 -4.27 7.07 -2.18
C GLU A 275 -2.99 6.72 -1.40
N PRO A 276 -1.91 6.26 -2.09
CA PRO A 276 -0.72 5.72 -1.44
C PRO A 276 0.25 6.77 -0.88
N ASN A 277 0.13 8.05 -1.23
CA ASN A 277 1.06 9.10 -0.74
C ASN A 277 0.66 9.66 0.63
N MET A 278 -0.64 9.72 0.89
CA MET A 278 -1.29 10.21 2.10
C MET A 278 -1.92 9.07 2.90
N LYS A 279 -1.90 7.84 2.37
CA LYS A 279 -2.24 6.58 3.04
C LYS A 279 -3.67 6.54 3.55
N TYR A 280 -4.62 6.87 2.68
CA TYR A 280 -6.05 6.76 2.98
C TYR A 280 -6.83 6.10 1.85
N LEU A 281 -7.92 5.46 2.21
CA LEU A 281 -8.88 4.87 1.29
C LEU A 281 -10.18 5.69 1.35
N GLN A 282 -10.76 6.04 0.21
CA GLN A 282 -12.09 6.64 0.18
C GLN A 282 -13.00 5.94 -0.82
N LEU A 283 -14.27 5.77 -0.45
CA LEU A 283 -15.30 5.16 -1.29
C LEU A 283 -16.64 5.87 -1.13
N TYR A 284 -17.51 5.74 -2.13
CA TYR A 284 -18.89 6.16 -2.02
C TYR A 284 -19.89 5.03 -2.32
N SER A 285 -21.03 5.07 -1.64
CA SER A 285 -22.11 4.11 -1.78
C SER A 285 -22.95 4.38 -3.03
N GLN A 286 -22.91 3.48 -4.02
CA GLN A 286 -23.64 3.68 -5.26
C GLN A 286 -25.15 3.87 -5.03
N PRO A 287 -25.75 4.98 -5.50
CA PRO A 287 -27.18 5.22 -5.35
C PRO A 287 -28.03 4.14 -6.04
N GLY A 288 -29.14 3.76 -5.41
CA GLY A 288 -30.11 2.83 -6.01
C GLY A 288 -29.68 1.35 -6.08
N ALA A 289 -28.54 0.98 -5.47
CA ALA A 289 -28.07 -0.40 -5.42
C ALA A 289 -29.14 -1.36 -4.85
N LYS A 290 -29.31 -2.51 -5.52
CA LYS A 290 -30.33 -3.53 -5.17
C LYS A 290 -29.94 -4.33 -3.93
N SER A 291 -28.65 -4.51 -3.71
CA SER A 291 -28.07 -5.25 -2.60
C SER A 291 -27.24 -4.31 -1.75
N LYS A 292 -27.36 -4.43 -0.43
CA LYS A 292 -26.60 -3.61 0.52
C LYS A 292 -25.96 -4.47 1.61
N VAL A 293 -24.78 -4.05 2.05
CA VAL A 293 -24.01 -4.63 3.15
C VAL A 293 -23.50 -3.48 4.03
N CYS A 294 -23.74 -3.54 5.34
CA CYS A 294 -23.36 -2.48 6.28
C CYS A 294 -23.80 -1.06 5.86
N GLY A 295 -24.99 -0.94 5.24
CA GLY A 295 -25.53 0.33 4.75
C GLY A 295 -25.01 0.76 3.36
N LEU A 296 -23.95 0.13 2.85
CA LEU A 296 -23.33 0.42 1.56
C LEU A 296 -23.90 -0.46 0.44
N ALA A 297 -23.83 0.03 -0.81
CA ALA A 297 -24.01 -0.80 -1.99
C ALA A 297 -23.03 -1.99 -2.01
N LEU A 298 -23.46 -3.15 -2.52
CA LEU A 298 -22.59 -4.32 -2.61
C LEU A 298 -21.38 -4.06 -3.51
N GLU A 299 -21.58 -3.34 -4.61
CA GLU A 299 -20.55 -2.96 -5.56
C GLU A 299 -19.47 -2.09 -4.89
N THR A 300 -19.87 -1.13 -4.04
CA THR A 300 -18.94 -0.34 -3.21
C THR A 300 -18.18 -1.21 -2.23
N VAL A 301 -18.81 -2.25 -1.68
CA VAL A 301 -18.17 -3.17 -0.74
C VAL A 301 -17.16 -4.08 -1.45
N ASP A 302 -17.45 -4.51 -2.68
CA ASP A 302 -16.49 -5.18 -3.55
C ASP A 302 -15.28 -4.27 -3.85
N THR A 303 -15.52 -3.00 -4.23
CA THR A 303 -14.44 -1.99 -4.37
C THR A 303 -13.65 -1.80 -3.08
N PHE A 304 -14.30 -1.82 -1.91
CA PHE A 304 -13.60 -1.75 -0.62
C PHE A 304 -12.63 -2.93 -0.43
N PHE A 305 -12.97 -4.14 -0.88
CA PHE A 305 -12.03 -5.26 -0.79
C PHE A 305 -10.87 -5.13 -1.78
N HIS A 306 -11.14 -4.65 -2.99
CA HIS A 306 -10.10 -4.38 -3.99
C HIS A 306 -9.12 -3.31 -3.50
N GLU A 307 -9.60 -2.12 -3.20
CA GLU A 307 -8.79 -0.99 -2.74
C GLU A 307 -8.20 -1.21 -1.34
N GLY A 308 -8.93 -1.93 -0.49
CA GLY A 308 -8.45 -2.35 0.81
C GLY A 308 -7.28 -3.32 0.73
N TRP A 309 -7.15 -4.09 -0.36
CA TRP A 309 -5.95 -4.88 -0.61
C TRP A 309 -4.75 -3.99 -0.93
N HIS A 310 -4.89 -3.01 -1.83
CA HIS A 310 -3.81 -2.06 -2.11
C HIS A 310 -3.32 -1.37 -0.84
N GLN A 311 -4.26 -0.86 -0.04
CA GLN A 311 -3.96 -0.26 1.25
C GLN A 311 -3.23 -1.23 2.19
N PHE A 312 -3.70 -2.48 2.28
CA PHE A 312 -3.09 -3.51 3.13
C PHE A 312 -1.67 -3.87 2.67
N PHE A 313 -1.46 -4.06 1.37
CA PHE A 313 -0.19 -4.52 0.82
C PHE A 313 0.88 -3.42 0.85
N ASP A 314 0.51 -2.19 0.49
CA ASP A 314 1.36 -1.00 0.64
C ASP A 314 1.75 -0.77 2.11
N MET A 315 0.86 -1.11 3.06
CA MET A 315 1.22 -1.07 4.48
C MET A 315 2.20 -2.19 4.87
N LEU A 316 2.47 -3.21 4.07
CA LEU A 316 3.46 -4.23 4.41
C LEU A 316 4.83 -3.93 3.80
N THR A 317 4.86 -3.34 2.61
CA THR A 317 6.10 -3.10 1.87
C THR A 317 5.92 -2.01 0.82
N GLU A 318 6.98 -1.27 0.53
CA GLU A 318 7.06 -0.34 -0.61
C GLU A 318 7.30 -1.09 -1.95
N GLN A 319 7.50 -2.41 -1.91
CA GLN A 319 7.84 -3.25 -3.07
C GLN A 319 6.60 -3.96 -3.60
N THR A 320 5.68 -3.20 -4.21
CA THR A 320 4.39 -3.67 -4.73
C THR A 320 4.39 -3.79 -6.27
N PRO A 321 4.93 -4.88 -6.87
CA PRO A 321 4.84 -5.10 -8.30
C PRO A 321 3.39 -5.05 -8.78
N ILE A 322 3.13 -4.19 -9.77
CA ILE A 322 1.78 -3.87 -10.26
C ILE A 322 0.95 -5.12 -10.59
N TRP A 323 1.53 -6.12 -11.26
CA TRP A 323 0.83 -7.34 -11.64
C TRP A 323 0.44 -8.23 -10.43
N VAL A 324 1.22 -8.17 -9.35
CA VAL A 324 0.91 -8.90 -8.10
C VAL A 324 -0.18 -8.17 -7.36
N ASP A 325 -0.01 -6.86 -7.20
CA ASP A 325 -0.92 -6.03 -6.44
C ASP A 325 -2.32 -6.03 -7.07
N GLU A 326 -2.41 -5.70 -8.35
CA GLU A 326 -3.67 -5.71 -9.11
C GLU A 326 -4.25 -7.12 -9.24
N GLY A 327 -3.40 -8.14 -9.43
CA GLY A 327 -3.86 -9.52 -9.52
C GLY A 327 -4.51 -10.02 -8.23
N LEU A 328 -3.96 -9.64 -7.08
CA LEU A 328 -4.51 -9.97 -5.77
C LEU A 328 -5.71 -9.09 -5.40
N ALA A 329 -5.70 -7.80 -5.74
CA ALA A 329 -6.83 -6.89 -5.57
C ALA A 329 -8.05 -7.40 -6.35
N GLU A 330 -7.89 -7.78 -7.62
CA GLU A 330 -8.95 -8.40 -8.43
C GLU A 330 -9.41 -9.75 -7.87
N PHE A 331 -8.48 -10.56 -7.34
CA PHE A 331 -8.81 -11.85 -6.77
C PHE A 331 -9.64 -11.70 -5.49
N LEU A 332 -9.31 -10.73 -4.64
CA LEU A 332 -9.95 -10.50 -3.35
C LEU A 332 -11.15 -9.57 -3.43
N GLY A 333 -11.25 -8.76 -4.49
CA GLY A 333 -12.24 -7.69 -4.66
C GLY A 333 -13.70 -8.15 -4.77
N HIS A 334 -13.96 -9.45 -4.91
CA HIS A 334 -15.32 -9.97 -4.83
C HIS A 334 -15.52 -10.83 -3.59
N ALA A 335 -16.52 -10.48 -2.79
CA ALA A 335 -16.79 -11.12 -1.52
C ALA A 335 -18.23 -11.57 -1.35
N GLU A 336 -18.42 -12.68 -0.62
CA GLU A 336 -19.72 -13.03 -0.06
C GLU A 336 -19.74 -12.63 1.42
N VAL A 337 -20.51 -11.60 1.75
CA VAL A 337 -20.66 -11.13 3.13
C VAL A 337 -21.88 -11.79 3.79
N LYS A 338 -21.62 -12.65 4.78
CA LYS A 338 -22.62 -13.40 5.53
C LYS A 338 -22.83 -12.79 6.91
N SER A 339 -23.99 -13.07 7.49
CA SER A 339 -24.30 -12.72 8.90
C SER A 339 -24.10 -11.24 9.23
N LYS A 340 -24.54 -10.34 8.34
CA LYS A 340 -24.37 -8.87 8.47
C LYS A 340 -22.92 -8.42 8.69
N GLY A 341 -21.96 -8.99 7.96
CA GLY A 341 -20.55 -8.59 8.08
C GLY A 341 -19.77 -9.32 9.16
N ALA A 342 -20.31 -10.39 9.76
CA ALA A 342 -19.58 -11.20 10.74
C ALA A 342 -18.77 -12.34 10.12
N LYS A 343 -18.97 -12.63 8.83
CA LYS A 343 -18.17 -13.58 8.06
C LYS A 343 -18.09 -13.12 6.61
N ILE A 344 -16.89 -13.09 6.05
CA ILE A 344 -16.67 -12.84 4.62
C ILE A 344 -15.97 -14.04 3.99
N GLU A 345 -16.19 -14.19 2.69
CA GLU A 345 -15.48 -15.15 1.87
C GLU A 345 -14.95 -14.42 0.63
N LEU A 346 -13.62 -14.27 0.56
CA LEU A 346 -12.90 -13.61 -0.53
C LEU A 346 -12.34 -14.64 -1.52
N GLY A 347 -11.87 -14.19 -2.69
CA GLY A 347 -11.27 -15.09 -3.68
C GLY A 347 -12.31 -15.89 -4.45
N LEU A 348 -13.50 -15.31 -4.66
CA LEU A 348 -14.60 -15.96 -5.34
C LEU A 348 -14.34 -16.04 -6.84
N LEU A 349 -14.71 -17.17 -7.45
CA LEU A 349 -14.75 -17.27 -8.90
C LEU A 349 -16.08 -16.72 -9.40
N ILE A 350 -16.06 -15.46 -9.83
CA ILE A 350 -17.22 -14.85 -10.48
C ILE A 350 -17.24 -15.29 -11.94
N ARG A 351 -18.43 -15.70 -12.39
CA ARG A 351 -18.73 -16.07 -13.78
C ARG A 351 -20.00 -15.36 -14.17
N VAL A 352 -20.16 -15.06 -15.45
CA VAL A 352 -21.34 -14.39 -15.97
C VAL A 352 -22.65 -15.08 -15.50
N ARG A 353 -23.59 -14.26 -15.01
CA ARG A 353 -25.04 -14.52 -15.04
C ARG A 353 -25.78 -13.32 -15.63
N GLY A 354 -25.56 -13.00 -16.91
CA GLY A 354 -26.19 -11.85 -17.58
C GLY A 354 -25.24 -11.10 -18.52
N ASP A 355 -25.32 -9.76 -18.55
CA ASP A 355 -24.60 -8.91 -19.52
C ASP A 355 -23.21 -8.42 -19.05
N THR A 356 -22.70 -8.89 -17.89
CA THR A 356 -21.43 -8.42 -17.31
C THR A 356 -20.27 -9.35 -17.68
N TYR A 357 -19.28 -8.84 -18.43
CA TYR A 357 -18.08 -9.59 -18.83
C TYR A 357 -17.03 -9.57 -17.71
N THR A 358 -16.65 -10.72 -17.14
CA THR A 358 -15.76 -10.79 -15.97
C THR A 358 -14.30 -11.10 -16.37
N ARG A 359 -13.38 -11.03 -15.40
CA ARG A 359 -11.98 -11.47 -15.58
C ARG A 359 -11.87 -12.92 -16.03
N TYR A 360 -12.80 -13.79 -15.62
CA TYR A 360 -12.83 -15.20 -16.04
C TYR A 360 -13.10 -15.35 -17.53
N GLU A 361 -14.14 -14.71 -18.06
CA GLU A 361 -14.41 -14.78 -19.49
C GLU A 361 -13.31 -14.11 -20.30
N ARG A 362 -12.83 -12.93 -19.85
CA ARG A 362 -11.76 -12.19 -20.52
C ARG A 362 -10.51 -13.03 -20.68
N ILE A 363 -10.01 -13.66 -19.62
CA ILE A 363 -8.75 -14.40 -19.75
C ILE A 363 -8.88 -15.62 -20.67
N ARG A 364 -10.05 -16.26 -20.71
CA ARG A 364 -10.28 -17.40 -21.61
C ARG A 364 -10.31 -16.97 -23.07
N GLU A 365 -10.91 -15.82 -23.37
CA GLU A 365 -10.87 -15.23 -24.71
C GLU A 365 -9.45 -14.86 -25.11
N THR A 366 -8.74 -14.11 -24.25
CA THR A 366 -7.33 -13.71 -24.46
C THR A 366 -6.44 -14.94 -24.74
N ILE A 367 -6.60 -16.03 -23.99
CA ILE A 367 -5.85 -17.28 -24.20
C ILE A 367 -6.23 -17.95 -25.53
N ALA A 368 -7.50 -17.94 -25.91
CA ALA A 368 -7.97 -18.53 -27.16
C ALA A 368 -7.46 -17.75 -28.39
N GLN A 369 -7.34 -16.44 -28.28
CA GLN A 369 -6.86 -15.54 -29.32
C GLN A 369 -5.32 -15.37 -29.30
N VAL A 370 -4.65 -15.90 -28.26
CA VAL A 370 -3.18 -15.80 -28.06
C VAL A 370 -2.74 -14.33 -27.91
N GLU A 371 -3.54 -13.53 -27.20
CA GLU A 371 -3.31 -12.11 -26.93
C GLU A 371 -2.70 -11.86 -25.54
N TYR A 372 -2.47 -12.91 -24.75
CA TYR A 372 -1.85 -12.78 -23.44
C TYR A 372 -0.38 -12.38 -23.57
N VAL A 373 0.12 -11.63 -22.59
CA VAL A 373 1.53 -11.26 -22.53
C VAL A 373 2.34 -12.46 -22.03
N PRO A 374 3.46 -12.84 -22.68
CA PRO A 374 4.31 -13.91 -22.19
C PRO A 374 4.80 -13.66 -20.75
N PHE A 375 4.81 -14.69 -19.91
CA PHE A 375 5.17 -14.60 -18.48
C PHE A 375 6.56 -13.99 -18.25
N ASN A 376 7.54 -14.32 -19.10
CA ASN A 376 8.90 -13.77 -19.03
C ASN A 376 8.95 -12.23 -19.18
N LYS A 377 7.96 -11.63 -19.84
CA LYS A 377 7.77 -10.18 -19.90
C LYS A 377 6.84 -9.71 -18.79
N PHE A 378 5.68 -10.35 -18.62
CA PHE A 378 4.61 -9.89 -17.73
C PHE A 378 5.04 -9.77 -16.27
N PHE A 379 5.88 -10.69 -15.78
CA PHE A 379 6.36 -10.68 -14.39
C PHE A 379 7.31 -9.50 -14.09
N ARG A 380 7.79 -8.81 -15.13
CA ARG A 380 8.72 -7.67 -15.08
C ARG A 380 8.07 -6.38 -15.58
N PHE A 381 6.74 -6.32 -15.58
CA PHE A 381 6.02 -5.13 -16.01
C PHE A 381 6.30 -3.95 -15.10
N THR A 382 6.75 -2.85 -15.71
CA THR A 382 6.72 -1.52 -15.10
C THR A 382 5.33 -0.91 -15.23
N SER A 383 5.07 0.21 -14.54
CA SER A 383 3.84 0.99 -14.75
C SER A 383 3.68 1.46 -16.20
N SER A 384 4.79 1.71 -16.92
CA SER A 384 4.72 2.05 -18.34
C SER A 384 4.29 0.86 -19.19
N ASP A 385 4.80 -0.33 -18.92
CA ASP A 385 4.39 -1.55 -19.64
C ASP A 385 2.93 -1.90 -19.37
N TRP A 386 2.47 -1.72 -18.13
CA TRP A 386 1.08 -1.98 -17.74
C TRP A 386 0.08 -1.09 -18.48
N ASN A 387 0.45 0.16 -18.74
CA ASN A 387 -0.41 1.13 -19.41
C ASN A 387 -0.29 1.10 -20.95
N ASP A 388 0.58 0.26 -21.51
CA ASP A 388 0.70 0.06 -22.95
C ASP A 388 -0.28 -1.02 -23.44
N GLY A 389 -1.08 -0.72 -24.49
CA GLY A 389 -2.03 -1.68 -25.05
C GLY A 389 -3.36 -1.81 -24.30
N ASP A 390 -3.98 -3.00 -24.31
CA ASP A 390 -5.27 -3.23 -23.63
C ASP A 390 -5.06 -3.59 -22.16
N VAL A 391 -5.14 -2.58 -21.30
CA VAL A 391 -5.01 -2.69 -19.84
C VAL A 391 -5.99 -3.72 -19.26
N ASN A 392 -7.18 -3.93 -19.85
CA ASN A 392 -8.12 -4.94 -19.36
C ASN A 392 -7.59 -6.38 -19.48
N ILE A 393 -6.75 -6.64 -20.49
CA ILE A 393 -6.04 -7.92 -20.62
C ILE A 393 -5.04 -8.08 -19.47
N HIS A 394 -4.33 -7.01 -19.10
CA HIS A 394 -3.36 -7.05 -18.02
C HIS A 394 -4.02 -7.38 -16.68
N TYR A 395 -5.12 -6.71 -16.33
CA TYR A 395 -5.90 -7.05 -15.15
C TYR A 395 -6.42 -8.50 -15.18
N ALA A 396 -7.00 -8.95 -16.29
CA ALA A 396 -7.51 -10.33 -16.40
C ALA A 396 -6.39 -11.37 -16.29
N GLN A 397 -5.22 -11.09 -16.87
CA GLN A 397 -4.06 -11.95 -16.77
C GLN A 397 -3.50 -11.98 -15.34
N ALA A 398 -3.32 -10.82 -14.70
CA ALA A 398 -2.87 -10.70 -13.30
C ALA A 398 -3.81 -11.47 -12.35
N TRP A 399 -5.12 -11.23 -12.43
CA TRP A 399 -6.15 -11.95 -11.68
C TRP A 399 -6.02 -13.47 -11.87
N SER A 400 -5.88 -13.92 -13.10
CA SER A 400 -5.82 -15.35 -13.42
C SER A 400 -4.55 -16.02 -12.91
N ILE A 401 -3.43 -15.28 -12.82
CA ILE A 401 -2.17 -15.76 -12.27
C ILE A 401 -2.31 -15.92 -10.75
N ALA A 402 -2.86 -14.91 -10.06
CA ALA A 402 -3.18 -15.01 -8.65
C ALA A 402 -4.12 -16.19 -8.38
N TYR A 403 -5.24 -16.28 -9.10
CA TYR A 403 -6.19 -17.39 -8.96
C TYR A 403 -5.53 -18.75 -9.20
N PHE A 404 -4.67 -18.88 -10.22
CA PHE A 404 -3.93 -20.11 -10.50
C PHE A 404 -2.95 -20.48 -9.38
N ALA A 405 -2.19 -19.53 -8.84
CA ALA A 405 -1.30 -19.78 -7.70
C ALA A 405 -2.07 -20.27 -6.46
N LEU A 406 -3.21 -19.66 -6.18
CA LEU A 406 -3.88 -19.78 -4.89
C LEU A 406 -4.94 -20.89 -4.87
N LYS A 407 -5.68 -21.06 -5.97
CA LYS A 407 -6.77 -22.03 -6.13
C LYS A 407 -6.46 -23.13 -7.15
N GLY A 408 -5.40 -22.99 -7.94
CA GLY A 408 -4.93 -24.02 -8.87
C GLY A 408 -4.33 -25.25 -8.16
N LYS A 409 -3.79 -26.19 -8.95
CA LYS A 409 -3.20 -27.45 -8.45
C LYS A 409 -1.70 -27.54 -8.69
N ASP A 410 -1.02 -26.41 -8.89
CA ASP A 410 0.42 -26.34 -9.06
C ASP A 410 1.09 -25.89 -7.74
N ASP A 411 1.52 -26.86 -6.94
CA ASP A 411 2.10 -26.60 -5.63
C ASP A 411 3.48 -25.91 -5.73
N ASN A 412 4.22 -26.12 -6.82
CA ASN A 412 5.50 -25.46 -7.06
C ASN A 412 5.28 -23.98 -7.35
N PHE A 413 4.34 -23.67 -8.26
CA PHE A 413 4.01 -22.29 -8.57
C PHE A 413 3.46 -21.56 -7.33
N ARG A 414 2.57 -22.20 -6.55
CA ARG A 414 2.08 -21.64 -5.29
C ARG A 414 3.23 -21.31 -4.33
N LYS A 415 4.16 -22.23 -4.16
CA LYS A 415 5.30 -22.05 -3.26
C LYS A 415 6.19 -20.88 -3.68
N ASP A 416 6.51 -20.77 -4.97
CA ASP A 416 7.33 -19.68 -5.50
C ASP A 416 6.58 -18.33 -5.41
N TYR A 417 5.28 -18.31 -5.74
CA TYR A 417 4.42 -17.13 -5.59
C TYR A 417 4.35 -16.64 -4.14
N SER A 418 4.14 -17.55 -3.18
CA SER A 418 4.21 -17.21 -1.76
C SER A 418 5.61 -16.76 -1.34
N LYS A 419 6.68 -17.42 -1.81
CA LYS A 419 8.06 -17.02 -1.49
C LYS A 419 8.31 -15.57 -1.93
N MET A 420 7.90 -15.18 -3.15
CA MET A 420 8.02 -13.81 -3.64
C MET A 420 7.37 -12.81 -2.67
N PHE A 421 6.11 -13.02 -2.30
CA PHE A 421 5.41 -12.15 -1.35
C PHE A 421 6.21 -11.96 -0.04
N TRP A 422 6.72 -13.04 0.55
CA TRP A 422 7.51 -12.98 1.78
C TRP A 422 8.89 -12.33 1.61
N GLU A 423 9.50 -12.41 0.43
CA GLU A 423 10.76 -11.71 0.14
C GLU A 423 10.54 -10.20 -0.06
N LEU A 424 9.45 -9.80 -0.73
CA LEU A 424 9.08 -8.39 -0.90
C LEU A 424 8.78 -7.71 0.45
N MET A 425 8.13 -8.40 1.38
CA MET A 425 7.89 -7.90 2.74
C MET A 425 9.16 -7.69 3.56
N LYS A 426 10.28 -8.31 3.18
CA LYS A 426 11.58 -8.02 3.81
C LYS A 426 12.22 -6.73 3.28
N GLY A 427 11.51 -5.99 2.43
CA GLY A 427 12.00 -4.79 1.75
C GLY A 427 13.00 -5.09 0.64
N ARG A 428 13.03 -6.32 0.11
CA ARG A 428 13.91 -6.67 -1.02
C ARG A 428 13.36 -6.09 -2.31
N HIS A 429 14.25 -5.56 -3.15
CA HIS A 429 13.87 -4.95 -4.42
C HIS A 429 13.15 -5.94 -5.32
N VAL A 430 12.04 -5.49 -5.92
CA VAL A 430 11.15 -6.33 -6.74
C VAL A 430 11.88 -7.09 -7.86
N ASP A 431 12.74 -6.41 -8.62
CA ASP A 431 13.44 -7.04 -9.75
C ASP A 431 14.36 -8.18 -9.28
N GLU A 432 15.05 -7.99 -8.15
CA GLU A 432 15.93 -9.02 -7.60
C GLU A 432 15.14 -10.25 -7.15
N VAL A 433 13.99 -10.03 -6.51
CA VAL A 433 13.12 -11.10 -6.03
C VAL A 433 12.51 -11.86 -7.21
N VAL A 434 12.01 -11.15 -8.23
CA VAL A 434 11.43 -11.75 -9.42
C VAL A 434 12.47 -12.56 -10.18
N ASP A 435 13.66 -12.00 -10.45
CA ASP A 435 14.70 -12.69 -11.20
C ASP A 435 15.27 -13.92 -10.45
N GLU A 436 15.38 -13.85 -9.12
CA GLU A 436 15.85 -14.99 -8.30
C GLU A 436 14.82 -16.13 -8.30
N ILE A 437 13.54 -15.82 -8.15
CA ILE A 437 12.49 -16.82 -7.92
C ILE A 437 11.93 -17.36 -9.24
N PHE A 438 11.71 -16.47 -10.21
CA PHE A 438 11.05 -16.71 -11.48
C PHE A 438 12.04 -16.60 -12.65
N THR A 439 12.97 -17.55 -12.70
CA THR A 439 13.85 -17.71 -13.87
C THR A 439 13.02 -17.96 -15.14
N ASP A 440 13.55 -17.59 -16.31
CA ASP A 440 12.83 -17.74 -17.58
C ASP A 440 12.40 -19.20 -17.83
N GLU A 441 13.24 -20.17 -17.48
CA GLU A 441 12.90 -21.60 -17.58
C GLU A 441 11.67 -21.96 -16.73
N LYS A 442 11.59 -21.44 -15.49
CA LYS A 442 10.43 -21.66 -14.62
C LYS A 442 9.20 -20.96 -15.16
N LEU A 443 9.34 -19.72 -15.64
CA LEU A 443 8.22 -18.96 -16.19
C LEU A 443 7.62 -19.63 -17.42
N ASP A 444 8.43 -20.23 -18.29
CA ASP A 444 7.96 -21.02 -19.42
C ASP A 444 7.15 -22.24 -18.96
N GLN A 445 7.64 -22.96 -17.93
CA GLN A 445 6.93 -24.10 -17.34
C GLN A 445 5.60 -23.68 -16.69
N TYR A 446 5.62 -22.60 -15.90
CA TYR A 446 4.43 -22.07 -15.21
C TYR A 446 3.41 -21.52 -16.21
N GLN A 447 3.85 -20.85 -17.27
CA GLN A 447 2.96 -20.40 -18.35
C GLN A 447 2.28 -21.58 -19.03
N ALA A 448 3.01 -22.65 -19.34
CA ALA A 448 2.42 -23.84 -19.94
C ALA A 448 1.37 -24.49 -19.02
N ALA A 449 1.65 -24.56 -17.72
CA ALA A 449 0.71 -25.07 -16.71
C ALA A 449 -0.53 -24.17 -16.55
N TRP A 450 -0.34 -22.86 -16.51
CA TRP A 450 -1.40 -21.86 -16.43
C TRP A 450 -2.31 -21.89 -17.67
N LEU A 451 -1.74 -21.94 -18.88
CA LEU A 451 -2.50 -22.09 -20.13
C LEU A 451 -3.34 -23.37 -20.12
N LYS A 452 -2.76 -24.48 -19.66
CA LYS A 452 -3.48 -25.75 -19.54
C LYS A 452 -4.65 -25.63 -18.56
N TYR A 453 -4.43 -25.01 -17.39
CA TYR A 453 -5.45 -24.81 -16.36
C TYR A 453 -6.68 -24.08 -16.92
N TRP A 454 -6.48 -22.92 -17.53
CA TRP A 454 -7.58 -22.06 -18.01
C TRP A 454 -8.25 -22.55 -19.30
N LYS A 455 -7.58 -23.40 -20.08
CA LYS A 455 -8.22 -24.10 -21.21
C LYS A 455 -9.16 -25.21 -20.75
N THR A 456 -8.97 -25.76 -19.55
CA THR A 456 -9.71 -26.92 -19.04
C THR A 456 -10.75 -26.61 -17.95
N THR A 457 -10.79 -25.37 -17.44
CA THR A 457 -11.64 -24.91 -16.33
C THR A 457 -12.78 -24.01 -16.80
#